data_AF-X0V7Q3-F1
#
_entry.id   AF-X0V7Q3-F1
#
_cell.length_a   1.000
_cell.length_b   1.000
_cell.length_c   1.000
_cell.angle_alpha   90.00
_cell.angle_beta   90.00
_cell.angle_gamma   90.00
#
_symmetry.space_group_name_H-M   'P 1'
#
loop_
_entity.id
_entity.type
_entity.pdbx_description
1 polymer ?
#
loop_
_entity_poly.entity_id
_entity_poly.type
_entity_poly.pdbx_seq_one_letter_code
_entity_poly.pdbx_strand_id
1 'polypeptide(L)'
;MDRPIRYRLLLKLVKKYGVYEDRSRGKGSERLWIRELPDGTTRSIPVTCHGPNYVLGVGLVKAIRRRLMLTPKDGVSDEEFYSKK
;
A
#
# COMPACT_ATOMS: atom_id res chain seq x y z
N MET A 1 -9.16 -11.15 12.88
CA MET A 1 -10.00 -10.62 11.79
C MET A 1 -9.30 -9.43 11.18
N ASP A 2 -8.88 -9.55 9.93
CA ASP A 2 -8.30 -8.45 9.18
C ASP A 2 -9.36 -7.38 8.95
N ARG A 3 -9.01 -6.10 9.10
CA ARG A 3 -9.96 -4.99 8.97
C ARG A 3 -9.68 -4.15 7.71
N PRO A 4 -10.73 -3.57 7.12
CA PRO A 4 -10.56 -2.55 6.09
C PRO A 4 -9.77 -1.35 6.63
N ILE A 5 -8.91 -0.75 5.81
CA ILE A 5 -8.07 0.39 6.19
C ILE A 5 -8.35 1.58 5.28
N ARG A 6 -8.36 2.80 5.83
CA ARG A 6 -8.52 4.00 5.01
C ARG A 6 -7.26 4.23 4.16
N TYR A 7 -7.45 4.64 2.91
CA TYR A 7 -6.38 4.93 1.96
C TYR A 7 -5.29 5.82 2.54
N ARG A 8 -5.66 6.95 3.18
CA ARG A 8 -4.70 7.87 3.80
C ARG A 8 -3.85 7.22 4.88
N LEU A 9 -4.44 6.32 5.69
CA LEU A 9 -3.71 5.61 6.74
C LEU A 9 -2.75 4.58 6.14
N LEU A 10 -3.22 3.81 5.16
CA LEU A 10 -2.37 2.84 4.46
C LEU A 10 -1.20 3.54 3.77
N LEU A 11 -1.45 4.64 3.04
CA LEU A 11 -0.41 5.43 2.39
C LEU A 11 0.63 5.93 3.38
N LYS A 12 0.21 6.39 4.58
CA LYS A 12 1.13 6.83 5.64
C LYS A 12 2.00 5.67 6.17
N LEU A 13 1.46 4.47 6.29
CA LEU A 13 2.19 3.28 6.72
C LEU A 13 3.21 2.85 5.67
N VAL A 14 2.79 2.65 4.42
CA VAL A 14 3.68 2.16 3.35
C VAL A 14 4.81 3.14 3.01
N LYS A 15 4.59 4.45 3.22
CA LYS A 15 5.65 5.46 3.06
C LYS A 15 6.86 5.24 3.96
N LYS A 16 6.67 4.66 5.15
CA LYS A 16 7.79 4.29 6.03
C LYS A 16 8.73 3.26 5.39
N TYR A 17 8.21 2.50 4.43
CA TYR A 17 8.91 1.44 3.73
C TYR A 17 9.40 1.86 2.33
N GLY A 18 9.45 3.17 2.06
CA GLY A 18 9.92 3.71 0.79
C GLY A 18 8.89 3.65 -0.34
N VAL A 19 7.61 3.36 -0.04
CA VAL A 19 6.56 3.40 -1.05
C VAL A 19 6.09 4.84 -1.27
N TYR A 20 5.99 5.27 -2.51
CA TYR A 20 5.44 6.58 -2.88
C TYR A 20 4.39 6.47 -3.98
N GLU A 21 3.60 7.54 -4.11
CA GLU A 21 2.56 7.65 -5.14
C GLU A 21 3.12 8.47 -6.31
N ASP A 22 3.11 7.90 -7.51
CA ASP A 22 3.39 8.64 -8.74
C ASP A 22 2.12 9.33 -9.23
N ARG A 23 2.05 10.64 -8.99
CA ARG A 23 0.91 11.48 -9.36
C ARG A 23 0.83 11.78 -10.85
N SER A 24 1.92 11.58 -11.60
CA SER A 24 1.95 11.82 -13.05
C SER A 24 1.33 10.66 -13.85
N ARG A 25 1.21 9.48 -13.23
CA ARG A 25 0.73 8.24 -13.85
C ARG A 25 -0.67 7.80 -13.40
N GLY A 26 -1.39 8.63 -12.65
CA GLY A 26 -2.76 8.34 -12.22
C GLY A 26 -3.80 8.68 -13.30
N LYS A 27 -4.68 7.74 -13.64
CA LYS A 27 -5.86 7.99 -14.48
C LYS A 27 -7.14 7.89 -13.64
N GLY A 28 -7.93 8.95 -13.59
CA GLY A 28 -9.20 8.99 -12.87
C GLY A 28 -9.04 8.72 -11.36
N SER A 29 -9.68 7.65 -10.88
CA SER A 29 -9.61 7.23 -9.47
C SER A 29 -8.44 6.29 -9.16
N GLU A 30 -7.53 6.02 -10.10
CA GLU A 30 -6.37 5.17 -9.82
C GLU A 30 -5.15 6.00 -9.45
N ARG A 31 -4.34 5.47 -8.53
CA ARG A 31 -3.07 6.04 -8.10
C ARG A 31 -2.00 4.96 -8.23
N LEU A 32 -0.93 5.24 -8.96
CA LEU A 32 0.17 4.29 -9.09
C LEU A 32 1.08 4.37 -7.87
N TRP A 33 1.21 3.27 -7.14
CA TRP A 33 2.14 3.17 -6.02
C TRP A 33 3.39 2.46 -6.49
N ILE A 34 4.55 3.00 -6.11
CA ILE A 34 5.87 2.52 -6.51
C ILE A 34 6.73 2.32 -5.27
N ARG A 35 7.54 1.27 -5.28
CA ARG A 35 8.59 1.00 -4.31
C ARG A 35 9.87 0.60 -5.04
N GLU A 36 10.96 1.26 -4.70
CA GLU A 36 12.30 0.82 -5.09
C GLU A 36 12.85 -0.09 -4.00
N LEU A 37 13.37 -1.25 -4.40
CA LEU A 37 13.93 -2.25 -3.50
C LEU A 37 15.47 -2.12 -3.43
N PRO A 38 16.11 -2.59 -2.34
CA PRO A 38 17.57 -2.49 -2.19
C PRO A 38 18.39 -3.22 -3.27
N ASP A 39 17.79 -4.20 -3.96
CA ASP A 39 18.39 -4.92 -5.07
C ASP A 39 18.31 -4.15 -6.41
N GLY A 40 17.81 -2.91 -6.39
CA GLY A 40 17.59 -2.07 -7.57
C GLY A 40 16.29 -2.39 -8.32
N THR A 41 15.48 -3.33 -7.85
CA THR A 41 14.21 -3.68 -8.50
C THR A 41 13.12 -2.66 -8.16
N THR A 42 12.42 -2.15 -9.18
CA THR A 42 11.23 -1.32 -8.98
C THR A 42 9.96 -2.17 -9.02
N ARG A 43 9.13 -2.07 -7.99
CA ARG A 43 7.80 -2.68 -7.92
C ARG A 43 6.72 -1.61 -7.96
N SER A 44 5.63 -1.89 -8.67
CA SER A 44 4.49 -0.99 -8.72
C SER A 44 3.15 -1.71 -8.75
N ILE A 45 2.11 -1.00 -8.32
CA ILE A 45 0.72 -1.46 -8.33
C ILE A 45 -0.24 -0.26 -8.49
N PRO A 46 -1.25 -0.33 -9.37
CA PRO A 46 -2.34 0.64 -9.36
C PRO A 46 -3.25 0.40 -8.13
N VAL A 47 -3.57 1.46 -7.41
CA VAL A 47 -4.46 1.44 -6.26
C VAL A 47 -5.65 2.35 -6.53
N THR A 48 -6.85 1.78 -6.53
CA THR A 48 -8.09 2.55 -6.64
C THR A 48 -8.32 3.39 -5.39
N CYS A 49 -8.60 4.67 -5.60
CA CYS A 49 -8.80 5.69 -4.58
C CYS A 49 -9.82 6.75 -5.06
N HIS A 50 -11.02 6.72 -4.48
CA HIS A 50 -12.05 7.76 -4.71
C HIS A 50 -11.91 8.95 -3.74
N GLY A 51 -10.86 8.98 -2.92
CA GLY A 51 -10.58 10.04 -1.96
C GLY A 51 -9.78 9.57 -0.74
N PRO A 52 -9.26 10.48 0.09
CA PRO A 52 -8.37 10.14 1.20
C PRO A 52 -9.02 9.29 2.30
N ASN A 53 -10.34 9.36 2.44
CA ASN A 53 -11.12 8.57 3.39
C ASN A 53 -11.66 7.26 2.81
N TYR A 54 -11.36 6.96 1.54
CA TYR A 54 -11.78 5.72 0.90
C TYR A 54 -11.28 4.51 1.69
N VAL A 55 -12.17 3.54 1.92
CA VAL A 55 -11.88 2.35 2.71
C VAL A 55 -11.46 1.23 1.76
N LEU A 56 -10.22 0.77 1.91
CA LEU A 56 -9.66 -0.32 1.13
C LEU A 56 -10.04 -1.65 1.81
N GLY A 57 -10.64 -2.54 1.04
CA GLY A 57 -10.94 -3.90 1.49
C GLY A 57 -9.66 -4.70 1.76
N VAL A 58 -9.75 -5.64 2.71
CA VAL A 58 -8.62 -6.48 3.15
C VAL A 58 -7.91 -7.18 1.98
N GLY A 59 -8.67 -7.70 1.02
CA GLY A 59 -8.10 -8.40 -0.15
C GLY A 59 -7.16 -7.50 -0.97
N LEU A 60 -7.56 -6.23 -1.17
CA LEU A 60 -6.73 -5.25 -1.86
C LEU A 60 -5.49 -4.87 -1.04
N VAL A 61 -5.62 -4.71 0.28
CA VAL A 61 -4.47 -4.47 1.17
C VAL A 61 -3.45 -5.62 1.08
N LYS A 62 -3.91 -6.87 1.13
CA LYS A 62 -3.05 -8.05 0.96
C LYS A 62 -2.37 -8.07 -0.41
N ALA A 63 -3.09 -7.72 -1.48
CA ALA A 63 -2.52 -7.63 -2.81
C ALA A 63 -1.42 -6.56 -2.91
N ILE A 64 -1.67 -5.36 -2.36
CA ILE A 64 -0.69 -4.25 -2.28
C ILE A 64 0.55 -4.72 -1.52
N ARG A 65 0.38 -5.28 -0.32
CA ARG A 65 1.50 -5.72 0.52
C ARG A 65 2.35 -6.76 -0.19
N ARG A 66 1.72 -7.78 -0.80
CA ARG A 66 2.44 -8.81 -1.56
C ARG A 66 3.18 -8.24 -2.77
N ARG A 67 2.56 -7.33 -3.53
CA ARG A 67 3.17 -6.78 -4.75
C ARG A 67 4.34 -5.84 -4.45
N LEU A 68 4.27 -5.13 -3.33
CA LEU A 68 5.30 -4.20 -2.87
C LEU A 68 6.28 -4.82 -1.87
N MET A 69 6.26 -6.14 -1.64
CA MET A 69 7.15 -6.84 -0.70
C MET A 69 7.10 -6.28 0.73
N LEU A 70 5.89 -6.07 1.23
CA LEU A 70 5.59 -5.59 2.59
C LEU A 70 4.93 -6.70 3.42
N THR A 71 5.42 -7.93 3.30
CA THR A 71 4.91 -9.09 4.04
C THR A 71 5.85 -9.45 5.19
N PRO A 72 5.43 -10.35 6.12
CA PRO A 72 6.33 -10.81 7.18
C PRO A 72 7.61 -11.45 6.65
N LYS A 73 7.56 -12.08 5.46
CA LYS A 73 8.74 -12.63 4.77
C LYS A 73 9.76 -11.56 4.37
N ASP A 74 9.31 -10.32 4.21
CA ASP A 74 10.11 -9.16 3.84
C ASP A 74 10.49 -8.30 5.06
N GLY A 75 10.26 -8.81 6.28
CA GLY A 75 10.53 -8.11 7.54
C GLY A 75 9.45 -7.13 7.98
N VAL A 76 8.27 -7.14 7.34
CA VAL A 76 7.18 -6.20 7.63
C VAL A 76 6.02 -6.90 8.36
N SER A 77 5.80 -6.53 9.62
CA SER A 77 4.78 -7.15 10.47
C SER A 77 3.36 -6.91 9.97
N ASP A 78 2.50 -7.93 10.08
CA ASP A 78 1.06 -7.83 9.81
C ASP A 78 0.34 -6.90 10.79
N GLU A 79 0.85 -6.79 12.02
CA GLU A 79 0.22 -5.98 13.07
C GLU A 79 0.17 -4.51 12.70
N GLU A 80 1.18 -3.98 12.01
CA GLU A 80 1.17 -2.57 11.61
C GLU A 80 0.03 -2.22 10.64
N PHE A 81 -0.44 -3.21 9.88
CA PHE A 81 -1.47 -3.04 8.86
C PHE A 81 -2.88 -3.40 9.35
N TYR A 82 -2.98 -4.23 10.39
CA TYR A 82 -4.26 -4.77 10.85
C TYR A 82 -4.55 -4.54 12.35
N SER A 83 -3.62 -3.98 13.13
CA SER A 83 -3.81 -3.75 14.57
C SER A 83 -4.83 -2.65 14.86
N LYS A 84 -5.63 -2.87 15.90
CA LYS A 84 -6.53 -1.87 16.49
C LYS A 84 -5.69 -0.76 17.13
N LYS A 85 -5.81 0.46 16.62
CA LYS A 85 -5.81 1.62 17.52
C LYS A 85 -7.25 2.01 17.78
#